data_AF-A0A969SVJ7-F1
#
_entry.id   AF-A0A969SVJ7-F1
#
_cell.length_a   1.000
_cell.length_b   1.000
_cell.length_c   1.000
_cell.angle_alpha   90.00
_cell.angle_beta   90.00
_cell.angle_gamma   90.00
#
_symmetry.space_group_name_H-M   'P 1'
#
loop_
_entity.id
_entity.type
_entity.pdbx_description
1 polymer ?
#
loop_
_entity_poly.entity_id
_entity_poly.type
_entity_poly.pdbx_seq_one_letter_code
_entity_poly.pdbx_strand_id
1 'polypeptide(L)'
;MKYEIVKDSTTSAKKGNPDALVEDPKWTLEEIALSQDTVQQIEEMVVYIQKRDKLLYDWQFNRFLKAGKGLSVNFFGLPGTGKSITAEAVAKKLGMSIIRANYGELESSLVGGTSDNLVNVFKVAEDAKSLLFFDEADAVLSRRISSLSQAADHGVNSAKSTLLTLLDKFNGIVVFATNLFDNYDEAFLRRIIFNVEFLPPDHIMRIQLWKFHLAESVPRNVSYEALASISDGLCGGDIKNITIKLGLRLLTEKINTIDESVVKELIENYKEVKTRQKLYRSPKQSENSSTTLLTITG
;
A
#
# COMPACT_ATOMS: atom_id res chain seq x y z
N MET A 1 13.32 -35.41 -9.10
CA MET A 1 14.05 -34.13 -9.19
C MET A 1 14.26 -33.63 -7.76
N LYS A 2 15.51 -33.47 -7.33
CA LYS A 2 15.85 -32.92 -6.00
C LYS A 2 15.76 -31.40 -6.12
N TYR A 3 14.88 -30.78 -5.34
CA TYR A 3 14.87 -29.34 -5.19
C TYR A 3 15.95 -28.99 -4.15
N GLU A 4 17.06 -28.42 -4.60
CA GLU A 4 17.94 -27.68 -3.70
C GLU A 4 17.25 -26.36 -3.36
N ILE A 5 16.90 -26.22 -2.08
CA ILE A 5 16.50 -24.93 -1.53
C ILE A 5 17.77 -24.07 -1.53
N VAL A 6 17.95 -23.26 -2.56
CA VAL A 6 18.87 -22.13 -2.51
C VAL A 6 18.33 -21.20 -1.43
N LYS A 7 18.90 -21.30 -0.23
CA LYS A 7 18.72 -20.26 0.79
C LYS A 7 19.35 -19.00 0.21
N ASP A 8 18.50 -18.12 -0.32
CA ASP A 8 18.89 -16.76 -0.62
C ASP A 8 19.35 -16.12 0.70
N SER A 9 20.66 -15.99 0.85
CA SER A 9 21.34 -15.49 2.05
C SER A 9 21.34 -13.97 2.12
N THR A 10 20.29 -13.32 1.61
CA THR A 10 20.14 -11.86 1.64
C THR A 10 19.34 -11.34 2.85
N THR A 11 18.80 -12.21 3.70
CA THR A 11 18.18 -11.81 4.99
C THR A 11 19.17 -11.93 6.16
N SER A 12 20.33 -11.29 6.04
CA SER A 12 21.07 -10.84 7.21
C SER A 12 21.00 -9.32 7.24
N ALA A 13 20.35 -8.80 8.28
CA ALA A 13 20.19 -7.39 8.53
C ALA A 13 21.51 -6.64 8.27
N LYS A 14 21.52 -5.74 7.28
CA LYS A 14 22.54 -4.69 7.18
C LYS A 14 22.34 -3.71 8.34
N LYS A 15 22.75 -4.12 9.53
CA LYS A 15 23.00 -3.21 10.64
C LYS A 15 24.11 -2.26 10.20
N GLY A 16 23.77 -1.00 9.94
CA GLY A 16 24.72 0.11 9.99
C GLY A 16 25.03 0.87 8.71
N ASN A 17 24.34 0.67 7.58
CA ASN A 17 24.45 1.62 6.47
C ASN A 17 23.10 2.33 6.21
N PRO A 18 22.96 3.62 6.59
CA PRO A 18 21.75 4.39 6.33
C PRO A 18 21.43 4.50 4.83
N ASP A 19 22.45 4.49 3.96
CA ASP A 19 22.27 4.54 2.49
C ASP A 19 21.61 3.27 1.93
N ALA A 20 21.59 2.17 2.68
CA ALA A 20 20.97 0.92 2.22
C ALA A 20 19.43 0.97 2.17
N LEU A 21 18.82 2.00 2.77
CA LEU A 21 17.36 2.21 2.78
C LEU A 21 16.87 3.05 1.60
N VAL A 22 17.79 3.72 0.90
CA VAL A 22 17.47 4.66 -0.18
C VAL A 22 17.38 3.91 -1.50
N GLU A 23 16.20 3.94 -2.11
CA GLU A 23 15.93 3.30 -3.40
C GLU A 23 15.65 4.33 -4.49
N ASP A 24 16.05 4.02 -5.72
CA ASP A 24 15.66 4.79 -6.90
C ASP A 24 14.22 4.41 -7.32
N PRO A 25 13.34 5.39 -7.57
CA PRO A 25 11.97 5.10 -7.97
C PRO A 25 11.91 4.51 -9.38
N LYS A 26 11.17 3.42 -9.52
CA LYS A 26 11.13 2.64 -10.77
C LYS A 26 10.05 3.13 -11.73
N TRP A 27 8.87 3.46 -11.21
CA TRP A 27 7.69 3.81 -12.00
C TRP A 27 7.58 5.30 -12.28
N THR A 28 6.92 5.63 -13.38
CA THR A 28 6.44 6.97 -13.74
C THR A 28 4.91 7.04 -13.61
N LEU A 29 4.33 8.24 -13.57
CA LEU A 29 2.86 8.36 -13.44
C LEU A 29 2.14 7.89 -14.71
N GLU A 30 2.80 8.01 -15.86
CA GLU A 30 2.28 7.60 -17.17
C GLU A 30 2.13 6.08 -17.30
N GLU A 31 2.85 5.31 -16.48
CA GLU A 31 2.80 3.84 -16.44
C GLU A 31 1.67 3.30 -15.54
N ILE A 32 0.96 4.17 -14.80
CA ILE A 32 -0.01 3.77 -13.79
C ILE A 32 -1.42 4.15 -14.25
N ALA A 33 -2.30 3.15 -14.31
CA ALA A 33 -3.72 3.39 -14.53
C ALA A 33 -4.36 3.96 -13.25
N LEU A 34 -4.68 5.25 -13.25
CA LEU A 34 -5.32 5.98 -12.15
C LEU A 34 -6.60 6.67 -12.64
N SER A 35 -7.57 6.90 -11.74
CA SER A 35 -8.74 7.70 -12.06
C SER A 35 -8.34 9.17 -12.23
N GLN A 36 -9.17 9.94 -12.95
CA GLN A 36 -8.92 11.37 -13.16
C GLN A 36 -8.82 12.13 -11.84
N ASP A 37 -9.70 11.83 -10.88
CA ASP A 37 -9.69 12.46 -9.55
C ASP A 37 -8.38 12.17 -8.79
N THR A 38 -7.90 10.92 -8.84
CA THR A 38 -6.63 10.54 -8.21
C THR A 38 -5.46 11.26 -8.87
N VAL A 39 -5.43 11.33 -10.21
CA VAL A 39 -4.39 12.07 -10.95
C VAL A 39 -4.39 13.54 -10.56
N GLN A 40 -5.55 14.19 -10.51
CA GLN A 40 -5.67 15.60 -10.14
C GLN A 40 -5.12 15.85 -8.73
N GLN A 41 -5.49 15.02 -7.75
CA GLN A 41 -5.00 15.18 -6.38
C GLN A 41 -3.47 14.98 -6.28
N ILE A 42 -2.92 14.04 -7.04
CA ILE A 42 -1.46 13.83 -7.12
C ILE A 42 -0.77 15.05 -7.75
N GLU A 43 -1.36 15.63 -8.79
CA GLU A 43 -0.83 16.84 -9.42
C GLU A 43 -0.86 18.05 -8.48
N GLU A 44 -1.97 18.24 -7.75
CA GLU A 44 -2.09 19.27 -6.72
C GLU A 44 -1.03 19.08 -5.61
N MET A 45 -0.80 17.83 -5.19
CA MET A 45 0.25 17.49 -4.24
C MET A 45 1.64 17.84 -4.77
N VAL A 46 1.94 17.51 -6.03
CA VAL A 46 3.22 17.85 -6.67
C VAL A 46 3.40 19.36 -6.77
N VAL A 47 2.34 20.09 -7.15
CA VAL A 47 2.35 21.57 -7.20
C VAL A 47 2.58 22.15 -5.82
N TYR A 48 1.92 21.61 -4.78
CA TYR A 48 2.11 22.05 -3.40
C TYR A 48 3.59 21.99 -3.02
N ILE A 49 4.28 20.88 -3.33
CA ILE A 49 5.70 20.69 -3.00
C ILE A 49 6.56 21.67 -3.80
N GLN A 50 6.35 21.77 -5.11
CA GLN A 50 7.18 22.60 -6.00
C GLN A 50 7.00 24.10 -5.78
N LYS A 51 5.81 24.54 -5.36
CA LYS A 51 5.45 25.96 -5.17
C LYS A 51 5.34 26.35 -3.70
N ARG A 52 5.82 25.48 -2.81
CA ARG A 52 5.66 25.60 -1.36
C ARG A 52 6.19 26.91 -0.79
N ASP A 53 7.36 27.36 -1.25
CA ASP A 53 7.96 28.60 -0.72
C ASP A 53 7.10 29.83 -1.03
N LYS A 54 6.50 29.88 -2.22
CA LYS A 54 5.54 30.92 -2.58
C LYS A 54 4.31 30.89 -1.67
N LEU A 55 3.75 29.69 -1.42
CA LEU A 55 2.59 29.53 -0.54
C LEU A 55 2.93 29.97 0.90
N LEU A 56 4.05 29.49 1.43
CA LEU A 56 4.41 29.67 2.84
C LEU A 56 4.94 31.08 3.13
N TYR A 57 5.78 31.65 2.27
CA TYR A 57 6.49 32.89 2.55
C TYR A 57 5.93 34.08 1.77
N ASP A 58 5.75 33.97 0.45
CA ASP A 58 5.23 35.10 -0.35
C ASP A 58 3.78 35.40 0.05
N TRP A 59 2.96 34.36 0.22
CA TRP A 59 1.56 34.49 0.65
C TRP A 59 1.39 34.41 2.17
N GLN A 60 2.49 34.19 2.91
CA GLN A 60 2.56 34.22 4.36
C GLN A 60 1.62 33.21 5.06
N PHE A 61 1.41 32.03 4.47
CA PHE A 61 0.62 30.97 5.12
C PHE A 61 1.37 30.37 6.32
N ASN A 62 2.69 30.54 6.39
CA ASN A 62 3.50 30.15 7.53
C ASN A 62 3.06 30.79 8.87
N ARG A 63 2.31 31.91 8.86
CA ARG A 63 1.91 32.64 10.08
C ARG A 63 1.02 31.85 11.05
N PHE A 64 0.33 30.82 10.56
CA PHE A 64 -0.53 29.94 11.38
C PHE A 64 -0.09 28.47 11.38
N LEU A 65 0.89 28.11 10.56
CA LEU A 65 1.47 26.77 10.54
C LEU A 65 2.54 26.67 11.63
N LYS A 66 2.11 26.24 12.82
CA LYS A 66 2.97 26.15 14.03
C LYS A 66 3.88 24.91 14.04
N ALA A 67 3.70 23.99 13.10
CA ALA A 67 4.38 22.69 13.05
C ALA A 67 5.17 22.51 11.75
N GLY A 68 5.85 21.38 11.67
CA GLY A 68 6.74 20.90 10.62
C GLY A 68 6.29 21.33 9.24
N LYS A 69 7.28 21.75 8.49
CA LYS A 69 7.08 22.44 7.23
C LYS A 69 6.77 21.42 6.12
N GLY A 70 7.08 20.15 6.34
CA GLY A 70 6.92 19.06 5.38
C GLY A 70 5.47 18.75 4.96
N LEU A 71 5.34 17.74 4.11
CA LEU A 71 4.05 17.30 3.59
C LEU A 71 3.74 15.88 4.06
N SER A 72 2.61 15.71 4.73
CA SER A 72 2.07 14.38 5.05
C SER A 72 0.87 14.10 4.17
N VAL A 73 0.89 12.94 3.50
CA VAL A 73 -0.16 12.49 2.57
C VAL A 73 -0.59 11.10 2.96
N ASN A 74 -1.88 10.81 2.81
CA ASN A 74 -2.44 9.50 3.00
C ASN A 74 -3.01 8.96 1.69
N PHE A 75 -2.55 7.80 1.27
CA PHE A 75 -3.08 7.01 0.17
C PHE A 75 -3.94 5.90 0.77
N PHE A 76 -5.23 5.90 0.46
CA PHE A 76 -6.16 4.90 0.99
C PHE A 76 -7.00 4.27 -0.11
N GLY A 77 -7.48 3.06 0.13
CA GLY A 77 -8.31 2.32 -0.83
C GLY A 77 -8.02 0.83 -0.78
N LEU A 78 -8.64 0.06 -1.66
CA LEU A 78 -8.50 -1.39 -1.67
C LEU A 78 -7.05 -1.86 -1.93
N PRO A 79 -6.66 -3.05 -1.45
CA PRO A 79 -5.37 -3.62 -1.80
C PRO A 79 -5.26 -3.86 -3.31
N GLY A 80 -4.10 -3.55 -3.89
CA GLY A 80 -3.82 -3.78 -5.31
C GLY A 80 -4.33 -2.71 -6.28
N THR A 81 -4.76 -1.54 -5.78
CA THR A 81 -5.18 -0.37 -6.58
C THR A 81 -4.05 0.58 -6.98
N GLY A 82 -2.80 0.28 -6.56
CA GLY A 82 -1.62 1.01 -7.06
C GLY A 82 -1.01 2.05 -6.11
N LYS A 83 -1.38 2.06 -4.82
CA LYS A 83 -0.84 3.00 -3.81
C LYS A 83 0.70 3.04 -3.79
N SER A 84 1.35 1.88 -3.62
CA SER A 84 2.81 1.79 -3.46
C SER A 84 3.59 2.15 -4.73
N ILE A 85 3.09 1.77 -5.92
CA ILE A 85 3.71 2.16 -7.20
C ILE A 85 3.50 3.65 -7.50
N THR A 86 2.39 4.23 -7.03
CA THR A 86 2.12 5.66 -7.17
C THR A 86 3.05 6.50 -6.30
N ALA A 87 3.36 6.06 -5.08
CA ALA A 87 4.35 6.73 -4.24
C ALA A 87 5.74 6.77 -4.90
N GLU A 88 6.16 5.67 -5.56
CA GLU A 88 7.40 5.66 -6.37
C GLU A 88 7.32 6.65 -7.52
N ALA A 89 6.22 6.66 -8.28
CA ALA A 89 6.04 7.57 -9.39
C ALA A 89 6.04 9.05 -8.98
N VAL A 90 5.46 9.37 -7.82
CA VAL A 90 5.54 10.71 -7.23
C VAL A 90 6.98 11.07 -6.87
N ALA A 91 7.71 10.18 -6.20
CA ALA A 91 9.13 10.41 -5.87
C ALA A 91 9.94 10.70 -7.14
N LYS A 92 9.73 9.91 -8.21
CA LYS A 92 10.37 10.12 -9.51
C LYS A 92 10.03 11.48 -10.13
N LYS A 93 8.75 11.87 -10.14
CA LYS A 93 8.30 13.17 -10.67
C LYS A 93 8.89 14.35 -9.92
N LEU A 94 9.20 14.18 -8.63
CA LEU A 94 9.83 15.19 -7.78
C LEU A 94 11.37 15.16 -7.84
N GLY A 95 11.98 14.21 -8.56
CA GLY A 95 13.43 14.03 -8.59
C GLY A 95 14.00 13.57 -7.26
N MET A 96 13.23 12.83 -6.47
CA MET A 96 13.58 12.32 -5.15
C MET A 96 13.79 10.81 -5.20
N SER A 97 14.69 10.31 -4.37
CA SER A 97 14.73 8.89 -4.03
C SER A 97 13.55 8.51 -3.11
N ILE A 98 13.34 7.23 -2.87
CA ILE A 98 12.27 6.74 -1.98
C ILE A 98 12.87 5.86 -0.88
N ILE A 99 12.35 6.00 0.34
CA ILE A 99 12.63 5.10 1.45
C ILE A 99 11.32 4.41 1.83
N ARG A 100 11.32 3.09 1.82
CA ARG A 100 10.17 2.28 2.21
C ARG A 100 10.31 1.83 3.65
N ALA A 101 9.36 2.22 4.48
CA ALA A 101 9.31 1.84 5.88
C ALA A 101 8.12 0.90 6.10
N ASN A 102 8.38 -0.39 6.35
CA ASN A 102 7.35 -1.32 6.78
C ASN A 102 7.26 -1.32 8.31
N TYR A 103 6.10 -1.00 8.86
CA TYR A 103 5.93 -0.97 10.33
C TYR A 103 6.21 -2.33 10.99
N GLY A 104 5.87 -3.45 10.35
CA GLY A 104 6.16 -4.78 10.87
C GLY A 104 7.67 -5.05 11.00
N GLU A 105 8.48 -4.47 10.11
CA GLU A 105 9.95 -4.55 10.20
C GLU A 105 10.48 -3.67 11.34
N LEU A 106 9.88 -2.49 11.55
CA LEU A 106 10.24 -1.56 12.63
C LEU A 106 9.88 -2.09 14.03
N GLU A 107 8.91 -3.01 14.13
CA GLU A 107 8.51 -3.68 15.38
C GLU A 107 9.45 -4.86 15.73
N SER A 108 9.99 -5.55 14.73
CA SER A 108 10.74 -6.81 14.91
C SER A 108 12.08 -6.68 15.64
N SER A 109 12.65 -5.47 15.73
CA SER A 109 13.93 -5.22 16.38
C SER A 109 13.77 -4.86 17.86
N LEU A 110 13.37 -5.86 18.67
CA LEU A 110 13.43 -5.89 20.15
C LEU A 110 12.69 -4.77 20.90
N VAL A 111 11.93 -5.19 21.92
CA VAL A 111 11.24 -4.37 22.93
C VAL A 111 12.05 -3.10 23.27
N GLY A 112 11.59 -1.94 22.75
CA GLY A 112 12.21 -0.62 22.96
C GLY A 112 12.79 0.08 21.73
N GLY A 113 13.05 -0.63 20.61
CA GLY A 113 13.75 -0.06 19.45
C GLY A 113 12.90 0.65 18.39
N THR A 114 11.57 0.48 18.38
CA THR A 114 10.71 0.99 17.30
C THR A 114 10.70 2.52 17.19
N SER A 115 10.71 3.24 18.31
CA SER A 115 10.76 4.71 18.31
C SER A 115 12.09 5.24 17.78
N ASP A 116 13.21 4.63 18.16
CA ASP A 116 14.54 5.03 17.69
C ASP A 116 14.69 4.75 16.19
N ASN A 117 14.16 3.63 15.70
CA ASN A 117 14.13 3.33 14.28
C ASN A 117 13.30 4.34 13.49
N LEU A 118 12.14 4.78 14.03
CA LEU A 118 11.33 5.83 13.43
C LEU A 118 12.11 7.16 13.38
N VAL A 119 12.79 7.55 14.45
CA VAL A 119 13.62 8.76 14.45
C VAL A 119 14.72 8.65 13.40
N ASN A 120 15.38 7.49 13.32
CA ASN A 120 16.45 7.26 12.36
C ASN A 120 15.95 7.30 10.91
N VAL A 121 14.84 6.63 10.58
CA VAL A 121 14.34 6.60 9.18
C VAL A 121 13.91 7.99 8.70
N PHE A 122 13.31 8.79 9.58
CA PHE A 122 12.99 10.18 9.27
C PHE A 122 14.24 11.01 9.02
N LYS A 123 15.29 10.83 9.85
CA LYS A 123 16.56 11.52 9.65
C LYS A 123 17.20 11.15 8.31
N VAL A 124 17.28 9.85 8.00
CA VAL A 124 17.84 9.37 6.72
C VAL A 124 17.04 9.93 5.54
N ALA A 125 15.71 9.95 5.63
CA ALA A 125 14.86 10.54 4.57
C ALA A 125 15.12 12.03 4.36
N GLU A 126 15.34 12.80 5.44
CA GLU A 126 15.68 14.22 5.35
C GLU A 126 17.06 14.43 4.73
N ASP A 127 18.07 13.70 5.22
CA ASP A 127 19.47 13.80 4.78
C ASP A 127 19.62 13.40 3.29
N ALA A 128 18.93 12.33 2.86
CA ALA A 128 18.97 11.83 1.49
C ALA A 128 17.98 12.53 0.53
N LYS A 129 17.17 13.49 1.03
CA LYS A 129 16.07 14.12 0.29
C LYS A 129 15.13 13.10 -0.35
N SER A 130 14.78 12.07 0.41
CA SER A 130 13.93 10.97 -0.03
C SER A 130 12.47 11.18 0.39
N LEU A 131 11.54 10.70 -0.44
CA LEU A 131 10.16 10.51 -0.04
C LEU A 131 10.09 9.32 0.91
N LEU A 132 9.54 9.51 2.12
CA LEU A 132 9.36 8.44 3.09
C LEU A 132 7.98 7.79 2.91
N PHE A 133 7.96 6.54 2.47
CA PHE A 133 6.74 5.79 2.20
C PHE A 133 6.51 4.73 3.28
N PHE A 134 5.43 4.86 4.04
CA PHE A 134 4.96 3.86 4.99
C PHE A 134 3.89 2.99 4.35
N ASP A 135 4.24 1.76 3.98
CA ASP A 135 3.27 0.78 3.48
C ASP A 135 2.61 0.03 4.65
N GLU A 136 1.36 -0.40 4.45
CA GLU A 136 0.55 -1.12 5.45
C GLU A 136 0.51 -0.42 6.82
N ALA A 137 0.41 0.90 6.83
CA ALA A 137 0.54 1.73 8.03
C ALA A 137 -0.68 1.65 8.98
N ASP A 138 -1.62 0.73 8.73
CA ASP A 138 -2.87 0.53 9.46
C ASP A 138 -2.66 0.41 10.98
N ALA A 139 -1.60 -0.29 11.41
CA ALA A 139 -1.28 -0.49 12.83
C ALA A 139 -0.98 0.82 13.58
N VAL A 140 -0.30 1.77 12.93
CA VAL A 140 0.09 3.06 13.53
C VAL A 140 -0.96 4.14 13.28
N LEU A 141 -1.71 4.03 12.19
CA LEU A 141 -2.69 5.06 11.82
C LEU A 141 -4.07 4.82 12.42
N SER A 142 -4.34 3.61 12.91
CA SER A 142 -5.59 3.29 13.60
C SER A 142 -5.76 4.04 14.93
N ARG A 143 -6.99 4.16 15.43
CA ARG A 143 -7.29 4.70 16.78
C ARG A 143 -6.46 4.01 17.87
N ARG A 144 -6.18 4.74 18.96
CA ARG A 144 -5.50 4.19 20.14
C ARG A 144 -6.26 2.99 20.71
N ILE A 145 -5.51 1.96 21.10
CA ILE A 145 -6.03 0.81 21.81
C ILE A 145 -6.28 1.26 23.26
N SER A 146 -7.53 1.40 23.65
CA SER A 146 -7.95 1.90 24.98
C SER A 146 -7.92 0.81 26.05
N SER A 147 -8.15 -0.45 25.68
CA SER A 147 -8.00 -1.61 26.56
C SER A 147 -6.57 -2.15 26.47
N LEU A 148 -5.65 -1.47 27.17
CA LEU A 148 -4.27 -1.90 27.29
C LEU A 148 -4.25 -3.21 28.07
N SER A 149 -4.07 -4.33 27.36
CA SER A 149 -4.04 -5.66 27.99
C SER A 149 -2.66 -6.30 27.89
N GLN A 150 -1.85 -5.88 26.91
CA GLN A 150 -0.55 -6.49 26.63
C GLN A 150 0.55 -5.44 26.39
N ALA A 151 1.81 -5.84 26.62
CA ALA A 151 2.99 -5.00 26.39
C ALA A 151 3.10 -4.51 24.93
N ALA A 152 2.58 -5.28 23.97
CA ALA A 152 2.51 -4.90 22.56
C ALA A 152 1.66 -3.64 22.34
N ASP A 153 0.53 -3.49 23.05
CA ASP A 153 -0.36 -2.33 22.94
C ASP A 153 0.34 -1.02 23.37
N HIS A 154 1.24 -1.12 24.36
CA HIS A 154 2.07 0.01 24.80
C HIS A 154 3.11 0.41 23.75
N GLY A 155 3.74 -0.56 23.10
CA GLY A 155 4.72 -0.32 22.03
C GLY A 155 4.10 0.43 20.85
N VAL A 156 2.92 -0.01 20.39
CA VAL A 156 2.16 0.65 19.32
C VAL A 156 1.81 2.09 19.68
N ASN A 157 1.29 2.34 20.88
CA ASN A 157 0.94 3.70 21.31
C ASN A 157 2.17 4.63 21.46
N SER A 158 3.32 4.08 21.84
CA SER A 158 4.59 4.82 21.87
C SER A 158 5.06 5.19 20.47
N ALA A 159 5.04 4.24 19.53
CA ALA A 159 5.38 4.48 18.13
C ALA A 159 4.45 5.53 17.50
N LYS A 160 3.14 5.47 17.77
CA LYS A 160 2.16 6.50 17.36
C LYS A 160 2.54 7.88 17.86
N SER A 161 2.84 8.00 19.16
CA SER A 161 3.21 9.29 19.77
C SER A 161 4.54 9.84 19.21
N THR A 162 5.49 8.95 18.94
CA THR A 162 6.78 9.28 18.30
C THR A 162 6.56 9.78 16.87
N LEU A 163 5.76 9.07 16.08
CA LEU A 163 5.45 9.42 14.70
C LEU A 163 4.76 10.79 14.62
N LEU A 164 3.76 11.06 15.47
CA LEU A 164 3.11 12.38 15.51
C LEU A 164 4.11 13.51 15.79
N THR A 165 5.06 13.28 16.71
CA THR A 165 6.12 14.25 17.04
C THR A 165 7.08 14.46 15.86
N LEU A 166 7.40 13.39 15.12
CA LEU A 166 8.26 13.45 13.94
C LEU A 166 7.58 14.21 12.80
N LEU A 167 6.29 13.93 12.53
CA LEU A 167 5.50 14.66 11.54
C LEU A 167 5.44 16.16 11.84
N ASP A 168 5.36 16.55 13.12
CA ASP A 168 5.38 17.95 13.55
C ASP A 168 6.73 18.65 13.38
N LYS A 169 7.81 17.94 13.02
CA LYS A 169 9.16 18.52 12.86
C LYS A 169 9.75 18.30 11.48
N PHE A 170 9.30 17.27 10.77
CA PHE A 170 9.85 16.85 9.50
C PHE A 170 9.61 17.88 8.40
N ASN A 171 10.65 18.18 7.61
CA ASN A 171 10.56 19.13 6.50
C ASN A 171 10.43 18.46 5.12
N GLY A 172 10.52 17.12 5.06
CA GLY A 172 10.39 16.31 3.86
C GLY A 172 8.96 15.90 3.53
N ILE A 173 8.82 14.82 2.77
CA ILE A 173 7.53 14.27 2.33
C ILE A 173 7.35 12.88 2.94
N VAL A 174 6.21 12.69 3.60
CA VAL A 174 5.76 11.38 4.11
C VAL A 174 4.48 10.99 3.40
N VAL A 175 4.45 9.77 2.87
CA VAL A 175 3.26 9.17 2.29
C VAL A 175 2.93 7.91 3.09
N PHE A 176 1.73 7.87 3.63
CA PHE A 176 1.15 6.69 4.27
C PHE A 176 0.29 5.93 3.27
N ALA A 177 0.36 4.60 3.26
CA ALA A 177 -0.60 3.75 2.57
C ALA A 177 -1.39 2.90 3.58
N THR A 178 -2.72 2.97 3.48
CA THR A 178 -3.65 2.26 4.37
C THR A 178 -4.74 1.57 3.56
N ASN A 179 -5.23 0.44 4.05
CA ASN A 179 -6.46 -0.18 3.55
C ASN A 179 -7.66 0.08 4.48
N LEU A 180 -7.45 0.71 5.65
CA LEU A 180 -8.42 0.86 6.73
C LEU A 180 -8.63 2.33 7.13
N PHE A 181 -9.24 3.12 6.25
CA PHE A 181 -9.49 4.53 6.53
C PHE A 181 -10.57 4.79 7.61
N ASP A 182 -11.55 3.90 7.79
CA ASP A 182 -12.65 4.12 8.74
C ASP A 182 -12.21 4.19 10.21
N ASN A 183 -11.09 3.52 10.54
CA ASN A 183 -10.55 3.46 11.89
C ASN A 183 -9.36 4.40 12.10
N TYR A 184 -9.17 5.38 11.23
CA TYR A 184 -8.05 6.32 11.28
C TYR A 184 -8.12 7.23 12.51
N ASP A 185 -6.95 7.51 13.11
CA ASP A 185 -6.81 8.38 14.28
C ASP A 185 -6.82 9.86 13.86
N GLU A 186 -7.67 10.65 14.52
CA GLU A 186 -7.90 12.06 14.22
C GLU A 186 -6.63 12.91 14.34
N ALA A 187 -5.69 12.54 15.22
CA ALA A 187 -4.43 13.28 15.39
C ALA A 187 -3.57 13.21 14.12
N PHE A 188 -3.63 12.10 13.38
CA PHE A 188 -2.96 11.99 12.09
C PHE A 188 -3.72 12.74 11.00
N LEU A 189 -5.07 12.66 10.96
CA LEU A 189 -5.88 13.41 9.99
C LEU A 189 -5.58 14.91 10.03
N ARG A 190 -5.38 15.48 11.22
CA ARG A 190 -5.03 16.90 11.39
C ARG A 190 -3.66 17.30 10.80
N ARG A 191 -2.77 16.34 10.57
CA ARG A 191 -1.41 16.55 10.02
C ARG A 191 -1.34 16.23 8.53
N ILE A 192 -2.29 15.47 8.02
CA ILE A 192 -2.36 15.04 6.63
C ILE A 192 -3.09 16.08 5.81
N ILE A 193 -2.39 16.63 4.82
CA ILE A 193 -2.95 17.68 3.95
C ILE A 193 -3.76 17.05 2.82
N PHE A 194 -3.31 15.91 2.28
CA PHE A 194 -3.99 15.21 1.19
C PHE A 194 -4.39 13.80 1.63
N ASN A 195 -5.67 13.47 1.46
CA ASN A 195 -6.19 12.11 1.57
C ASN A 195 -6.61 11.66 0.17
N VAL A 196 -5.74 10.88 -0.48
CA VAL A 196 -5.93 10.40 -1.85
C VAL A 196 -6.56 9.02 -1.85
N GLU A 197 -7.79 8.96 -2.37
CA GLU A 197 -8.52 7.71 -2.53
C GLU A 197 -8.11 6.99 -3.82
N PHE A 198 -7.87 5.69 -3.71
CA PHE A 198 -7.57 4.79 -4.80
C PHE A 198 -8.73 3.81 -4.98
N LEU A 199 -9.63 4.17 -5.89
CA LEU A 199 -10.79 3.35 -6.24
C LEU A 199 -10.38 2.15 -7.12
N PRO A 200 -11.21 1.09 -7.16
CA PRO A 200 -11.05 0.02 -8.14
C PRO A 200 -11.03 0.56 -9.57
N PRO A 201 -10.26 -0.05 -10.49
CA PRO A 201 -10.16 0.44 -11.86
C PRO A 201 -11.49 0.30 -12.59
N ASP A 202 -11.88 1.34 -13.34
CA ASP A 202 -12.99 1.28 -14.27
C ASP A 202 -12.66 0.44 -15.52
N HIS A 203 -13.58 0.36 -16.47
CA HIS A 203 -13.38 -0.40 -17.70
C HIS A 203 -12.18 0.08 -18.52
N ILE A 204 -12.00 1.40 -18.67
CA ILE A 204 -10.91 1.99 -19.45
C ILE A 204 -9.56 1.74 -18.77
N MET A 205 -9.49 1.91 -17.46
CA MET A 205 -8.32 1.58 -16.65
C MET A 205 -7.98 0.09 -16.75
N ARG A 206 -8.97 -0.80 -16.77
CA ARG A 206 -8.72 -2.25 -16.97
C ARG A 206 -8.16 -2.55 -18.36
N ILE A 207 -8.59 -1.85 -19.42
CA ILE A 207 -7.95 -1.97 -20.75
C ILE A 207 -6.47 -1.60 -20.65
N GLN A 208 -6.14 -0.47 -20.00
CA GLN A 208 -4.76 -0.03 -19.81
C GLN A 208 -3.95 -1.06 -19.01
N LEU A 209 -4.51 -1.59 -17.93
CA LEU A 209 -3.88 -2.63 -17.11
C LEU A 209 -3.61 -3.91 -17.91
N TRP A 210 -4.55 -4.36 -18.74
CA TRP A 210 -4.33 -5.52 -19.59
C TRP A 210 -3.28 -5.27 -20.67
N LYS A 211 -3.28 -4.09 -21.31
CA LYS A 211 -2.23 -3.71 -22.27
C LYS A 211 -0.85 -3.70 -21.64
N PHE A 212 -0.76 -3.20 -20.42
CA PHE A 212 0.49 -3.13 -19.67
C PHE A 212 1.02 -4.52 -19.29
N HIS A 213 0.16 -5.40 -18.74
CA HIS A 213 0.61 -6.71 -18.26
C HIS A 213 0.74 -7.75 -19.38
N LEU A 214 -0.11 -7.67 -20.41
CA LEU A 214 -0.20 -8.65 -21.49
C LEU A 214 0.22 -8.01 -22.80
N ALA A 215 1.53 -8.08 -23.10
CA ALA A 215 2.12 -7.54 -24.31
C ALA A 215 1.50 -8.12 -25.60
N GLU A 216 1.54 -7.34 -26.69
CA GLU A 216 0.95 -7.75 -27.97
C GLU A 216 1.59 -9.01 -28.57
N SER A 217 2.85 -9.31 -28.22
CA SER A 217 3.56 -10.51 -28.65
C SER A 217 3.06 -11.80 -28.00
N VAL A 218 2.23 -11.72 -26.96
CA VAL A 218 1.70 -12.91 -26.27
C VAL A 218 0.57 -13.51 -27.10
N PRO A 219 0.60 -14.82 -27.43
CA PRO A 219 -0.45 -15.46 -28.22
C PRO A 219 -1.83 -15.32 -27.56
N ARG A 220 -2.72 -14.54 -28.19
CA ARG A 220 -4.10 -14.31 -27.75
C ARG A 220 -5.05 -14.19 -28.93
N ASN A 221 -6.29 -14.67 -28.75
CA ASN A 221 -7.41 -14.48 -29.66
C ASN A 221 -8.61 -13.87 -28.92
N VAL A 222 -8.32 -12.86 -28.09
CA VAL A 222 -9.28 -12.06 -27.33
C VAL A 222 -8.78 -10.62 -27.27
N SER A 223 -9.68 -9.64 -27.41
CA SER A 223 -9.32 -8.21 -27.38
C SER A 223 -9.13 -7.70 -25.95
N TYR A 224 -8.40 -6.59 -25.79
CA TYR A 224 -8.23 -5.97 -24.46
C TYR A 224 -9.55 -5.45 -23.89
N GLU A 225 -10.47 -5.02 -24.76
CA GLU A 225 -11.83 -4.59 -24.39
C GLU A 225 -12.64 -5.75 -23.82
N ALA A 226 -12.56 -6.93 -24.45
CA ALA A 226 -13.21 -8.15 -23.95
C ALA A 226 -12.61 -8.58 -22.61
N LEU A 227 -11.28 -8.56 -22.49
CA LEU A 227 -10.58 -8.82 -21.22
C LEU A 227 -11.01 -7.87 -20.11
N ALA A 228 -11.12 -6.57 -20.39
CA ALA A 228 -11.57 -5.55 -19.45
C ALA A 228 -13.03 -5.75 -19.01
N SER A 229 -13.90 -6.21 -19.91
CA SER A 229 -15.30 -6.52 -19.60
C SER A 229 -15.44 -7.72 -18.66
N ILE A 230 -14.70 -8.82 -18.89
CA ILE A 230 -14.80 -10.03 -18.06
C ILE A 230 -14.03 -9.93 -16.73
N SER A 231 -13.13 -8.96 -16.60
CA SER A 231 -12.34 -8.69 -15.40
C SER A 231 -12.97 -7.65 -14.47
N ASP A 232 -14.27 -7.43 -14.58
CA ASP A 232 -14.98 -6.51 -13.68
C ASP A 232 -14.82 -6.90 -12.19
N GLY A 233 -14.60 -5.88 -11.37
CA GLY A 233 -14.30 -6.00 -9.94
C GLY A 233 -12.86 -6.43 -9.60
N LEU A 234 -11.98 -6.60 -10.59
CA LEU A 234 -10.56 -6.92 -10.35
C LEU A 234 -9.70 -5.65 -10.29
N CYS A 235 -8.75 -5.64 -9.35
CA CYS A 235 -7.76 -4.56 -9.24
C CYS A 235 -6.48 -4.88 -10.05
N GLY A 236 -5.58 -3.91 -10.20
CA GLY A 236 -4.33 -4.10 -10.96
C GLY A 236 -3.48 -5.27 -10.46
N GLY A 237 -3.39 -5.45 -9.14
CA GLY A 237 -2.71 -6.60 -8.54
C GLY A 237 -3.34 -7.96 -8.92
N ASP A 238 -4.64 -8.00 -9.15
CA ASP A 238 -5.36 -9.21 -9.54
C ASP A 238 -5.08 -9.55 -11.00
N ILE A 239 -5.16 -8.54 -11.89
CA ILE A 239 -4.85 -8.66 -13.31
C ILE A 239 -3.41 -9.13 -13.51
N LYS A 240 -2.44 -8.60 -12.74
CA LYS A 240 -1.05 -9.09 -12.73
C LYS A 240 -1.00 -10.59 -12.46
N ASN A 241 -1.65 -11.04 -11.39
CA ASN A 241 -1.63 -12.45 -10.98
C ASN A 241 -2.27 -13.37 -12.02
N ILE A 242 -3.38 -12.95 -12.63
CA ILE A 242 -4.03 -13.71 -13.70
C ILE A 242 -3.12 -13.79 -14.92
N THR A 243 -2.48 -12.68 -15.31
CA THR A 243 -1.57 -12.63 -16.44
C THR A 243 -0.40 -13.60 -16.28
N ILE A 244 0.21 -13.68 -15.09
CA ILE A 244 1.26 -14.67 -14.81
C ILE A 244 0.75 -16.10 -14.96
N LYS A 245 -0.46 -16.40 -14.48
CA LYS A 245 -1.07 -17.74 -14.63
C LYS A 245 -1.35 -18.09 -16.10
N LEU A 246 -1.77 -17.13 -16.91
CA LEU A 246 -1.96 -17.31 -18.35
C LEU A 246 -0.63 -17.63 -19.04
N GLY A 247 0.42 -16.86 -18.73
CA GLY A 247 1.78 -17.13 -19.22
C GLY A 247 2.27 -18.53 -18.85
N LEU A 248 2.04 -18.97 -17.62
CA LEU A 248 2.37 -20.33 -17.19
C LEU A 248 1.58 -21.41 -17.95
N ARG A 249 0.28 -21.18 -18.26
CA ARG A 249 -0.50 -22.13 -19.07
C ARG A 249 0.01 -22.23 -20.51
N LEU A 250 0.47 -21.12 -21.10
CA LEU A 250 1.13 -21.11 -22.42
C LEU A 250 2.45 -21.89 -22.36
N LEU A 251 3.32 -21.58 -21.39
CA LEU A 251 4.64 -22.24 -21.25
C LEU A 251 4.55 -23.73 -20.94
N THR A 252 3.45 -24.17 -20.31
CA THR A 252 3.21 -25.59 -20.01
C THR A 252 2.38 -26.30 -21.07
N GLU A 253 2.14 -25.64 -22.22
CA GLU A 253 1.38 -26.17 -23.36
C GLU A 253 -0.05 -26.62 -23.00
N LYS A 254 -0.59 -26.14 -21.87
CA LYS A 254 -1.98 -26.39 -21.48
C LYS A 254 -2.96 -25.62 -22.35
N ILE A 255 -2.50 -24.51 -22.90
CA ILE A 255 -3.19 -23.69 -23.91
C ILE A 255 -2.14 -23.25 -24.94
N ASN A 256 -2.55 -23.09 -26.20
CA ASN A 256 -1.69 -22.56 -27.27
C ASN A 256 -1.93 -21.06 -27.53
N THR A 257 -3.09 -20.56 -27.10
CA THR A 257 -3.51 -19.16 -27.22
C THR A 257 -4.36 -18.80 -26.00
N ILE A 258 -4.34 -17.52 -25.61
CA ILE A 258 -5.24 -16.97 -24.60
C ILE A 258 -6.57 -16.60 -25.27
N ASP A 259 -7.61 -17.34 -24.91
CA ASP A 259 -8.99 -17.10 -25.34
C ASP A 259 -9.87 -16.61 -24.18
N GLU A 260 -11.01 -16.00 -24.50
CA GLU A 260 -11.95 -15.49 -23.50
C GLU A 260 -12.40 -16.54 -22.48
N SER A 261 -12.64 -17.79 -22.92
CA SER A 261 -13.07 -18.90 -22.06
C SER A 261 -12.02 -19.24 -20.98
N VAL A 262 -10.75 -19.29 -21.37
CA VAL A 262 -9.63 -19.57 -20.46
C VAL A 262 -9.49 -18.47 -19.41
N VAL A 263 -9.66 -17.22 -19.81
CA VAL A 263 -9.55 -16.08 -18.89
C VAL A 263 -10.74 -16.06 -17.93
N LYS A 264 -11.97 -16.30 -18.40
CA LYS A 264 -13.15 -16.41 -17.53
C LYS A 264 -12.97 -17.50 -16.47
N GLU A 265 -12.54 -18.69 -16.89
CA GLU A 265 -12.26 -19.82 -15.98
C GLU A 265 -11.24 -19.43 -14.90
N LEU A 266 -10.15 -18.75 -15.26
CA LEU A 266 -9.15 -18.29 -14.29
C LEU A 266 -9.67 -17.21 -13.35
N ILE A 267 -10.48 -16.28 -13.86
CA ILE A 267 -11.10 -15.21 -13.07
C ILE A 267 -12.09 -15.78 -12.06
N GLU A 268 -12.95 -16.71 -12.47
CA GLU A 268 -13.92 -17.37 -11.59
C GLU A 268 -13.20 -18.11 -10.46
N ASN A 269 -12.23 -18.97 -10.81
CA ASN A 269 -11.38 -19.66 -9.83
C ASN A 269 -10.68 -18.68 -8.86
N TYR A 270 -10.21 -17.55 -9.38
CA TYR A 270 -9.56 -16.53 -8.56
C TYR A 270 -10.54 -15.84 -7.59
N LYS A 271 -11.74 -15.49 -8.07
CA LYS A 271 -12.81 -14.89 -7.26
C LYS A 271 -13.28 -15.85 -6.17
N GLU A 272 -13.42 -17.14 -6.47
CA GLU A 272 -13.76 -18.17 -5.47
C GLU A 272 -12.72 -18.29 -4.35
N VAL A 273 -11.43 -18.27 -4.70
CA VAL A 273 -10.35 -18.30 -3.70
C VAL A 273 -10.39 -17.05 -2.82
N LYS A 274 -10.58 -15.86 -3.41
CA LYS A 274 -10.73 -14.61 -2.65
C LYS A 274 -11.92 -14.64 -1.70
N THR A 275 -13.07 -15.13 -2.16
CA THR A 275 -14.28 -15.25 -1.34
C THR A 275 -14.06 -16.19 -0.17
N ARG A 276 -13.43 -17.35 -0.40
CA ARG A 276 -13.05 -18.28 0.68
C ARG A 276 -12.08 -17.66 1.68
N GLN A 277 -11.07 -16.93 1.22
CA GLN A 277 -10.14 -16.23 2.12
C GLN A 277 -10.84 -15.19 3.00
N LYS A 278 -11.82 -14.45 2.46
CA LYS A 278 -12.64 -13.52 3.26
C LYS A 278 -13.43 -14.26 4.33
N LEU A 279 -14.04 -15.40 3.99
CA LEU A 279 -14.76 -16.25 4.93
C LEU A 279 -13.87 -16.76 6.08
N TYR A 280 -12.62 -17.14 5.81
CA TYR A 280 -11.68 -17.57 6.87
C TYR A 280 -11.13 -16.42 7.73
N ARG A 281 -11.14 -15.18 7.21
CA ARG A 281 -10.66 -13.99 7.93
C ARG A 281 -11.73 -13.33 8.82
N SER A 282 -13.02 -13.54 8.53
CA SER A 282 -14.11 -13.16 9.42
C SER A 282 -14.14 -14.12 10.62
N PRO A 283 -13.84 -13.68 11.86
CA PRO A 283 -13.90 -14.57 13.02
C PRO A 283 -15.32 -15.09 13.20
N LYS A 284 -15.45 -16.34 13.67
CA LYS A 284 -16.66 -16.81 14.36
C LYS A 284 -17.03 -15.83 15.48
N GLN A 285 -17.89 -14.86 15.20
CA GLN A 285 -18.70 -14.15 16.18
C GLN A 285 -20.15 -14.56 15.99
N SER A 286 -20.48 -15.81 16.35
CA SER A 286 -21.84 -16.25 16.69
C SER A 286 -21.83 -17.73 17.04
N GLU A 287 -21.49 -18.06 18.29
CA GLU A 287 -21.89 -19.34 18.91
C GLU A 287 -21.86 -19.17 20.44
N ASN A 288 -22.70 -18.25 20.93
CA ASN A 288 -23.28 -18.35 22.27
C ASN A 288 -24.78 -18.54 22.07
N SER A 289 -25.16 -19.73 21.60
CA SER A 289 -26.53 -20.21 21.67
C SER A 289 -26.61 -21.14 22.87
N SER A 290 -27.28 -20.63 23.90
CA SER A 290 -27.75 -21.28 25.12
C SER A 290 -27.82 -22.81 25.05
N THR A 291 -26.98 -23.47 25.85
CA THR A 291 -27.14 -24.87 26.22
C THR A 291 -28.43 -25.00 27.04
N THR A 292 -29.54 -25.35 26.40
CA THR A 292 -30.74 -25.85 27.09
C THR A 292 -30.39 -27.24 27.64
N LEU A 293 -30.09 -27.30 28.94
CA LEU A 293 -30.02 -28.56 29.68
C LEU A 293 -31.40 -29.22 29.66
N LEU A 294 -31.53 -30.31 28.91
CA LEU A 294 -32.60 -31.28 29.11
C LEU A 294 -32.30 -32.08 30.39
N THR A 295 -33.00 -31.76 31.47
CA THR A 295 -33.19 -32.66 32.60
C THR A 295 -33.97 -33.88 32.14
N ILE A 296 -33.33 -35.05 32.18
CA ILE A 296 -34.04 -36.33 32.14
C ILE A 296 -34.13 -36.82 33.58
N THR A 297 -35.33 -36.74 34.14
CA THR A 297 -35.72 -37.45 35.35
C THR A 297 -35.87 -38.94 35.04
N GLY A 298 -35.19 -39.77 35.81
CA GLY A 298 -35.45 -41.18 36.04
C GLY A 298 -35.30 -41.46 37.53
#